data_AF-A0A392NUE7-F1
#
_entry.id   AF-A0A392NUE7-F1
#
_cell.length_a   1.000
_cell.length_b   1.000
_cell.length_c   1.000
_cell.angle_alpha   90.00
_cell.angle_beta   90.00
_cell.angle_gamma   90.00
#
_symmetry.space_group_name_H-M   'P 1'
#
loop_
_entity.id
_entity.type
_entity.pdbx_description
1 polymer ?
#
loop_
_entity_poly.entity_id
_entity_poly.type
_entity_poly.pdbx_seq_one_letter_code
_entity_poly.pdbx_strand_id
1 'polypeptide(L)'
;NYTGDRLNFGLAAEQAKSEGYKVESVIVEDDCAIPPPLEMAGRRGLAGTILVHKVAGAAAAAGLSLAEVAAEARYASENVGTMGVALKACTLPGRVLTDRLGASKMELGLGIVSFL
;
A
#
# COMPACT_ATOMS: atom_id res chain seq x y z
N ASN A 1 -1.41 -2.15 0.74
CA ASN A 1 -1.96 -3.51 0.90
C ASN A 1 -1.80 -4.00 2.35
N TYR A 2 -2.78 -3.71 3.20
CA TYR A 2 -2.86 -4.15 4.60
C TYR A 2 -4.21 -4.85 4.84
N THR A 3 -4.25 -5.85 5.73
CA THR A 3 -5.47 -6.65 5.96
C THR A 3 -6.68 -5.80 6.34
N GLY A 4 -6.49 -4.84 7.26
CA GLY A 4 -7.57 -3.93 7.68
C GLY A 4 -8.11 -3.12 6.51
N ASP A 5 -7.23 -2.56 5.69
CA ASP A 5 -7.61 -1.78 4.50
C ASP A 5 -8.40 -2.66 3.52
N ARG A 6 -7.91 -3.87 3.20
CA ARG A 6 -8.57 -4.77 2.26
C ARG A 6 -9.99 -5.12 2.71
N LEU A 7 -10.17 -5.43 3.99
CA LEU A 7 -11.47 -5.80 4.54
C LEU A 7 -12.43 -4.60 4.52
N ASN A 8 -11.98 -3.44 5.02
CA ASN A 8 -12.82 -2.25 5.12
C ASN A 8 -13.20 -1.68 3.74
N PHE A 9 -12.23 -1.50 2.84
CA PHE A 9 -12.50 -0.98 1.49
C PHE A 9 -13.19 -2.02 0.60
N GLY A 10 -12.92 -3.30 0.80
CA GLY A 10 -13.63 -4.37 0.09
C GLY A 10 -15.11 -4.37 0.43
N LEU A 11 -15.47 -4.32 1.72
CA LEU A 11 -16.86 -4.22 2.16
C LEU A 11 -17.53 -2.94 1.63
N ALA A 12 -16.85 -1.80 1.71
CA ALA A 12 -17.37 -0.54 1.19
C ALA A 12 -17.61 -0.57 -0.33
N ALA A 13 -16.72 -1.19 -1.10
CA ALA A 13 -16.87 -1.33 -2.55
C ALA A 13 -18.06 -2.22 -2.91
N GLU A 14 -18.26 -3.35 -2.22
CA GLU A 14 -19.41 -4.22 -2.45
C GLU A 14 -20.73 -3.54 -2.08
N GLN A 15 -20.76 -2.78 -0.97
CA GLN A 15 -21.93 -1.99 -0.58
C GLN A 15 -22.27 -0.95 -1.67
N ALA A 16 -21.28 -0.18 -2.14
CA ALA A 16 -21.49 0.81 -3.20
C ALA A 16 -21.97 0.18 -4.52
N LYS A 17 -21.45 -1.01 -4.90
CA LYS A 17 -21.95 -1.76 -6.07
C LYS A 17 -23.41 -2.17 -5.89
N SER A 18 -23.80 -2.60 -4.68
CA SER A 18 -25.20 -2.96 -4.38
C SER A 18 -26.16 -1.78 -4.51
N GLU A 19 -25.66 -0.56 -4.31
CA GLU A 19 -26.39 0.70 -4.50
C GLU A 19 -26.39 1.20 -5.96
N GLY A 20 -25.74 0.47 -6.88
CA GLY A 20 -25.72 0.79 -8.31
C GLY A 20 -24.52 1.63 -8.77
N TYR A 21 -23.56 1.94 -7.90
CA TYR A 21 -22.33 2.62 -8.30
C TYR A 21 -21.37 1.69 -9.02
N LYS A 22 -20.72 2.19 -10.08
CA LYS A 22 -19.59 1.50 -10.72
C LYS A 22 -18.33 1.76 -9.91
N VAL A 23 -17.70 0.70 -9.41
CA VAL A 23 -16.51 0.77 -8.54
C VAL A 23 -15.44 -0.19 -9.04
N GLU A 24 -14.22 0.33 -9.21
CA GLU A 24 -13.01 -0.42 -9.50
C GLU A 24 -12.05 -0.34 -8.31
N SER A 25 -11.34 -1.43 -8.04
CA SER A 25 -10.36 -1.51 -6.95
C SER A 25 -9.00 -1.96 -7.49
N VAL A 26 -7.97 -1.17 -7.17
CA VAL A 26 -6.57 -1.47 -7.48
C VAL A 26 -5.79 -1.60 -6.17
N ILE A 27 -5.12 -2.73 -6.00
CA ILE A 27 -4.32 -3.02 -4.80
C ILE A 27 -2.85 -2.71 -5.11
N VAL A 28 -2.24 -1.84 -4.30
CA VAL A 28 -0.81 -1.53 -4.39
C VAL A 28 -0.02 -2.39 -3.42
N GLU A 29 0.91 -3.17 -3.98
CA GLU A 29 1.74 -4.17 -3.28
C GLU A 29 3.24 -4.00 -3.63
N ASP A 30 3.71 -2.76 -3.60
CA ASP A 30 5.03 -2.32 -4.10
C ASP A 30 6.23 -2.73 -3.23
N ASP A 31 6.03 -3.21 -2.01
CA ASP A 31 7.12 -3.51 -1.08
C ASP A 31 7.94 -4.76 -1.46
N CYS A 32 9.17 -4.57 -1.92
CA CYS A 32 10.10 -5.63 -2.34
C CYS A 32 10.76 -6.38 -1.17
N ALA A 33 10.52 -5.99 0.08
CA ALA A 33 11.20 -6.57 1.24
C ALA A 33 10.70 -7.94 1.68
N ILE A 34 9.50 -8.34 1.25
CA ILE A 34 8.86 -9.58 1.68
C ILE A 34 9.13 -10.67 0.63
N PRO A 35 10.02 -11.65 0.89
CA PRO A 35 10.24 -12.75 -0.02
C PRO A 35 9.07 -13.77 0.07
N PRO A 36 8.85 -14.58 -0.97
CA PRO A 36 7.92 -15.70 -0.90
C PRO A 36 8.33 -16.75 0.16
N PRO A 37 7.38 -17.52 0.72
CA PRO A 37 5.94 -17.49 0.45
C PRO A 37 5.25 -16.29 1.10
N LEU A 38 4.35 -15.64 0.36
CA LEU A 38 3.61 -14.49 0.86
C LEU A 38 2.54 -14.92 1.88
N GLU A 39 2.42 -14.21 2.99
CA GLU A 39 1.32 -14.38 3.95
C GLU A 39 -0.02 -13.88 3.36
N MET A 40 -1.12 -14.07 4.10
CA MET A 40 -2.51 -13.91 3.64
C MET A 40 -2.81 -12.63 2.84
N ALA A 41 -2.17 -11.50 3.16
CA ALA A 41 -2.46 -10.23 2.50
C ALA A 41 -1.61 -9.98 1.23
N GLY A 42 -0.48 -10.67 1.03
CA GLY A 42 0.50 -10.35 -0.02
C GLY A 42 1.58 -9.33 0.42
N ARG A 43 2.30 -8.74 -0.54
CA ARG A 43 3.32 -7.70 -0.26
C ARG A 43 2.65 -6.42 0.26
N ARG A 44 3.34 -5.65 1.12
CA ARG A 44 2.80 -4.39 1.65
C ARG A 44 2.69 -3.33 0.55
N GLY A 45 1.79 -2.37 0.75
CA GLY A 45 1.73 -1.15 -0.06
C GLY A 45 2.38 -0.01 0.72
N LEU A 46 3.42 0.61 0.16
CA LEU A 46 4.23 1.64 0.78
C LEU A 46 4.23 2.91 -0.11
N ALA A 47 5.39 3.55 -0.25
CA ALA A 47 5.53 4.85 -0.89
C ALA A 47 5.18 4.85 -2.38
N GLY A 48 5.30 3.71 -3.09
CA GLY A 48 4.97 3.59 -4.51
C GLY A 48 3.51 3.92 -4.82
N THR A 49 2.63 3.81 -3.82
CA THR A 49 1.21 4.19 -3.90
C THR A 49 1.01 5.62 -4.42
N ILE A 50 1.89 6.58 -4.08
CA ILE A 50 1.75 7.96 -4.55
C ILE A 50 1.96 8.08 -6.07
N LEU A 51 2.80 7.22 -6.65
CA LEU A 51 3.05 7.18 -8.09
C LEU A 51 1.83 6.57 -8.81
N VAL A 52 1.24 5.53 -8.24
CA VAL A 52 -0.02 4.94 -8.72
C VAL A 52 -1.14 5.98 -8.71
N HIS A 53 -1.28 6.76 -7.63
CA HIS A 53 -2.22 7.88 -7.58
C HIS A 53 -1.96 8.92 -8.67
N LYS A 54 -0.68 9.23 -8.95
CA LYS A 54 -0.34 10.22 -9.98
C LYS A 54 -0.73 9.73 -11.38
N VAL A 55 -0.51 8.46 -11.69
CA VAL A 55 -0.93 7.84 -12.96
C VAL A 55 -2.45 7.80 -13.06
N ALA A 56 -3.13 7.27 -12.05
CA ALA A 56 -4.59 7.19 -12.03
C ALA A 56 -5.25 8.58 -12.15
N GLY A 57 -4.74 9.55 -11.39
CA GLY A 57 -5.23 10.92 -11.42
C GLY A 57 -4.99 11.61 -12.77
N ALA A 58 -3.87 11.35 -13.43
CA ALA A 58 -3.60 11.87 -14.77
C ALA A 58 -4.53 11.24 -15.82
N ALA A 59 -4.73 9.91 -15.79
CA ALA A 59 -5.68 9.21 -16.66
C ALA A 59 -7.11 9.75 -16.49
N ALA A 60 -7.55 9.91 -15.23
CA ALA A 60 -8.87 10.47 -14.92
C ALA A 60 -9.02 11.92 -15.41
N ALA A 61 -8.00 12.77 -15.20
CA ALA A 61 -8.00 14.15 -15.67
C ALA A 61 -8.00 14.26 -17.20
N ALA A 62 -7.48 13.26 -17.91
CA ALA A 62 -7.54 13.16 -19.37
C ALA A 62 -8.90 12.66 -19.89
N GLY A 63 -9.86 12.36 -19.01
CA GLY A 63 -11.22 11.96 -19.38
C GLY A 63 -11.39 10.49 -19.74
N LEU A 64 -10.43 9.63 -19.38
CA LEU A 64 -10.52 8.18 -19.56
C LEU A 64 -11.70 7.60 -18.76
N SER A 65 -12.26 6.51 -19.25
CA SER A 65 -13.31 5.77 -18.53
C SER A 65 -12.79 5.16 -17.23
N LEU A 66 -13.69 4.83 -16.30
CA LEU A 66 -13.33 4.19 -15.03
C LEU A 66 -12.48 2.93 -15.23
N ALA A 67 -12.81 2.10 -16.24
CA ALA A 67 -12.08 0.88 -16.55
C ALA A 67 -10.66 1.17 -17.06
N GLU A 68 -10.50 2.19 -17.90
CA GLU A 68 -9.19 2.62 -18.42
C GLU A 68 -8.32 3.22 -17.30
N VAL A 69 -8.90 4.07 -16.44
CA VAL A 69 -8.19 4.60 -15.26
C VAL A 69 -7.71 3.48 -14.34
N ALA A 70 -8.57 2.47 -14.10
CA ALA A 70 -8.22 1.31 -13.29
C ALA A 70 -7.11 0.47 -13.95
N ALA A 71 -7.13 0.33 -15.28
CA ALA A 71 -6.08 -0.37 -16.03
C ALA A 71 -4.73 0.35 -15.92
N GLU A 72 -4.68 1.66 -16.12
CA GLU A 72 -3.46 2.47 -15.97
C GLU A 72 -2.90 2.42 -14.54
N ALA A 73 -3.78 2.51 -13.54
CA ALA A 73 -3.39 2.39 -12.14
C ALA A 73 -2.84 0.99 -11.81
N ARG A 74 -3.45 -0.08 -12.35
CA ARG A 74 -2.99 -1.46 -12.15
C ARG A 74 -1.64 -1.69 -12.82
N TYR A 75 -1.47 -1.20 -14.05
CA TYR A 75 -0.19 -1.23 -14.75
C TYR A 75 0.90 -0.53 -13.94
N ALA A 76 0.65 0.68 -13.42
CA ALA A 76 1.59 1.38 -12.57
C ALA A 76 1.92 0.60 -11.29
N SER A 77 0.92 -0.01 -10.66
CA SER A 77 1.07 -0.82 -9.44
C SER A 77 1.96 -2.05 -9.66
N GLU A 78 1.86 -2.71 -10.81
CA GLU A 78 2.66 -3.88 -11.16
C GLU A 78 4.13 -3.52 -11.50
N ASN A 79 4.40 -2.26 -11.85
CA ASN A 79 5.71 -1.78 -12.29
C ASN A 79 6.45 -0.91 -11.25
N VAL A 80 5.85 -0.67 -10.09
CA VAL A 80 6.48 0.08 -9.00
C VAL A 80 7.01 -0.87 -7.92
N GLY A 81 8.23 -0.63 -7.49
CA GLY A 81 8.88 -1.35 -6.40
C GLY A 81 9.46 -0.38 -5.38
N THR A 82 9.33 -0.71 -4.10
CA THR A 82 9.91 0.05 -2.99
C THR A 82 10.67 -0.85 -2.02
N MET A 83 11.68 -0.28 -1.38
CA MET A 83 12.44 -0.93 -0.31
C MET A 83 12.75 0.15 0.73
N GLY A 84 12.30 -0.07 1.97
CA GLY A 84 12.54 0.83 3.09
C GLY A 84 13.76 0.45 3.91
N VAL A 85 14.36 1.42 4.60
CA VAL A 85 15.34 1.20 5.66
C VAL A 85 15.03 2.09 6.85
N ALA A 86 15.24 1.59 8.05
CA ALA A 86 15.07 2.35 9.28
C ALA A 86 16.32 2.28 10.16
N LEU A 87 16.71 3.44 10.69
CA LEU A 87 17.78 3.58 11.67
C LEU A 87 17.25 3.54 13.11
N LYS A 88 15.96 3.84 13.29
CA LYS A 88 15.24 3.87 14.57
C LYS A 88 13.78 3.48 14.33
N ALA A 89 13.15 2.91 15.35
CA ALA A 89 11.71 2.65 15.35
C ALA A 89 10.92 3.97 15.49
N CYS A 90 9.68 3.98 14.99
CA CYS A 90 8.78 5.11 15.21
C CYS A 90 8.31 5.15 16.68
N THR A 91 8.04 6.36 17.19
CA THR A 91 7.49 6.55 18.54
C THR A 91 6.00 6.83 18.43
N LEU A 92 5.18 5.96 19.02
CA LEU A 92 3.75 6.20 19.13
C LEU A 92 3.44 6.97 20.42
N PRO A 93 2.58 8.00 20.39
CA PRO A 93 2.15 8.70 21.59
C PRO A 93 1.62 7.72 22.66
N GLY A 94 2.09 7.87 23.90
CA GLY A 94 1.69 7.00 25.02
C GLY A 94 2.35 5.62 25.06
N ARG A 95 3.28 5.31 24.15
CA ARG A 95 4.10 4.07 24.22
C ARG A 95 5.52 4.36 24.65
N VAL A 96 6.08 3.48 25.47
CA VAL A 96 7.49 3.49 25.83
C VAL A 96 8.30 3.04 24.62
N LEU A 97 9.32 3.83 24.27
CA LEU A 97 10.30 3.49 23.24
C LEU A 97 11.08 2.25 23.66
N THR A 98 11.04 1.20 22.84
CA THR A 98 11.98 0.10 22.94
C THR A 98 13.14 0.37 21.98
N ASP A 99 14.35 0.48 22.54
CA ASP A 99 15.57 0.56 21.73
C ASP A 99 15.90 -0.83 21.18
N ARG A 100 15.19 -1.25 20.12
CA ARG A 100 15.37 -2.57 19.52
C ARG A 100 16.54 -2.66 18.54
N LEU A 101 17.08 -1.52 18.10
CA LEU A 101 18.19 -1.44 17.15
C LEU A 101 19.42 -0.86 17.84
N GLY A 102 20.52 -1.63 17.88
CA GLY A 102 21.78 -1.10 18.41
C GLY A 102 22.32 0.08 17.58
N ALA A 103 23.16 0.91 18.18
CA ALA A 103 23.63 2.19 17.62
C ALA A 103 24.25 2.14 16.20
N SER A 104 24.73 0.97 15.76
CA SER A 104 25.33 0.75 14.44
C SER A 104 24.55 -0.26 13.59
N LYS A 105 23.27 -0.48 13.89
CA LYS A 105 22.39 -1.37 13.14
C LYS A 105 21.33 -0.57 12.39
N MET A 106 20.87 -1.14 11.29
CA MET A 106 19.70 -0.67 10.56
C MET A 106 18.79 -1.85 10.26
N GLU A 107 17.52 -1.58 10.08
CA GLU A 107 16.54 -2.57 9.65
C GLU A 107 16.18 -2.32 8.20
N LEU A 108 16.45 -3.32 7.35
CA LEU A 108 16.02 -3.33 5.96
C LEU A 108 14.60 -3.88 5.89
N GLY A 109 13.75 -3.26 5.07
CA GLY A 109 12.40 -3.73 4.86
C GLY A 109 11.42 -3.36 5.96
N LEU A 110 11.65 -2.28 6.72
CA LEU A 110 10.63 -1.76 7.62
C LEU A 110 9.48 -1.13 6.82
N GLY A 111 8.24 -1.51 7.14
CA GLY A 111 7.04 -0.93 6.54
C GLY A 111 6.57 0.34 7.26
N ILE A 112 5.50 0.97 6.77
CA ILE A 112 4.99 2.24 7.33
C ILE A 112 4.17 2.08 8.61
N VAL A 113 3.61 0.88 8.85
CA VAL A 113 3.00 0.52 10.13
C VAL A 113 4.04 -0.31 10.86
N SER A 114 4.75 0.31 11.80
CA SER A 114 5.68 -0.43 12.64
C SER A 114 4.86 -1.38 13.53
N PHE A 115 5.03 -2.68 13.30
CA PHE A 115 4.73 -3.66 14.34
C PHE A 115 5.77 -3.44 15.44
N LEU A 116 5.31 -2.86 16.54
CA LEU A 116 5.99 -2.92 17.84
C LEU A 116 5.85 -4.34 18.39
#